data_AF-A0A4P7C185-F1
#
_entry.id   AF-A0A4P7C185-F1
#
_cell.length_a   1.000
_cell.length_b   1.000
_cell.length_c   1.000
_cell.angle_alpha   90.00
_cell.angle_beta   90.00
_cell.angle_gamma   90.00
#
_symmetry.space_group_name_H-M   'P 1'
#
loop_
_entity.id
_entity.type
_entity.pdbx_description
1 polymer ?
#
loop_
_entity_poly.entity_id
_entity_poly.type
_entity_poly.pdbx_seq_one_letter_code
_entity_poly.pdbx_strand_id
1 'polypeptide(L)'
;MPRVIAGRGSPVASNLEKGLDDRVNKTIRRETPLKNIRFDIHRGSQNLTQLWRSGEKLKGKGIKFFLKRLWYRFTINYWFLPALILLGAVLLSFLTLFIDDRYGSGWATQWRWIYSHEPAGARAMLSTVAGSMITVAGVVFSITIVVLTLASNQFGPRLIRNFMLNKGNQLVLGVFTATYLYCLLILRRIQAVDNITFVPSLSLVTAILLAILSIAVLIYYIHHVTTFMQVENVLNSVSRELHGTLERLFTDRENSSADGREITTITAPICTIPISQSGYIQAVDHQSLVRLAYHRSGQLELLYRPGCYLVAGATVARFGPCAEADDELVTAVNTALLLGSHPTPEQDPEFAVRQLVEVAVRALSRGVNDPFTAMTCIDRIATALAIAASRVPPPTAYRDNDGQVRLIDYPVTFADLAKAAYSPLRRYGGEQITVVLKLLESLAMILPLTYQERDQQVLYEHGTLIYERCLARVEQDQDRRELDNCYRILKKLNDAHHRMLQGRWNCSNLSKIFNRKRRM
;
A
#
# COMPACT_ATOMS: atom_id res chain seq x y z
N MET A 1 -7.47 28.92 -64.54
CA MET A 1 -6.14 28.44 -65.02
C MET A 1 -5.51 27.59 -63.93
N PRO A 2 -4.80 26.47 -64.21
CA PRO A 2 -5.15 25.38 -65.13
C PRO A 2 -4.95 23.95 -64.53
N ARG A 3 -5.58 22.97 -65.20
CA ARG A 3 -5.19 21.58 -65.55
C ARG A 3 -4.77 20.50 -64.52
N VAL A 4 -5.64 19.49 -64.48
CA VAL A 4 -5.48 18.01 -64.47
C VAL A 4 -4.09 17.43 -64.80
N ILE A 5 -3.66 16.43 -64.02
CA ILE A 5 -2.97 15.21 -64.51
C ILE A 5 -3.50 13.99 -63.71
N ALA A 6 -3.95 12.96 -64.45
CA ALA A 6 -4.32 11.65 -63.94
C ALA A 6 -3.10 10.73 -63.84
N GLY A 7 -3.01 9.93 -62.76
CA GLY A 7 -2.02 8.88 -62.57
C GLY A 7 -2.69 7.54 -62.28
N ARG A 8 -2.36 6.53 -63.10
CA ARG A 8 -2.80 5.13 -63.02
C ARG A 8 -2.38 4.46 -61.70
N GLY A 9 -3.28 3.71 -61.08
CA GLY A 9 -3.02 2.81 -59.94
C GLY A 9 -3.43 1.36 -60.25
N SER A 10 -2.50 0.45 -59.97
CA SER A 10 -2.48 -1.01 -60.19
C SER A 10 -3.65 -1.83 -59.59
N PRO A 11 -4.04 -2.99 -60.18
CA PRO A 11 -5.12 -3.85 -59.68
C PRO A 11 -4.74 -4.77 -58.50
N VAL A 12 -3.63 -4.50 -57.81
CA VAL A 12 -3.15 -5.37 -56.70
C VAL A 12 -3.74 -4.98 -55.32
N ALA A 13 -4.36 -3.80 -55.19
CA ALA A 13 -4.91 -3.33 -53.91
C ALA A 13 -6.32 -3.87 -53.57
N SER A 14 -7.14 -4.21 -54.58
CA SER A 14 -8.55 -4.61 -54.35
C SER A 14 -8.74 -6.04 -53.83
N ASN A 15 -7.71 -6.89 -53.94
CA ASN A 15 -7.73 -8.26 -53.42
C ASN A 15 -7.22 -8.39 -51.97
N LEU A 16 -6.56 -7.36 -51.43
CA LEU A 16 -6.09 -7.32 -50.04
C LEU A 16 -7.18 -6.81 -49.08
N GLU A 17 -8.02 -5.86 -49.50
CA GLU A 17 -9.16 -5.39 -48.69
C GLU A 17 -10.25 -6.46 -48.54
N LYS A 18 -10.58 -7.21 -49.60
CA LYS A 18 -11.55 -8.32 -49.51
C LYS A 18 -11.07 -9.47 -48.62
N GLY A 19 -9.76 -9.71 -48.56
CA GLY A 19 -9.17 -10.74 -47.70
C GLY A 19 -9.11 -10.37 -46.21
N LEU A 20 -9.08 -9.08 -45.89
CA LEU A 20 -9.15 -8.58 -44.52
C LEU A 20 -10.59 -8.55 -44.01
N ASP A 21 -11.55 -8.10 -44.81
CA ASP A 21 -12.96 -8.01 -44.41
C ASP A 21 -13.57 -9.39 -44.14
N ASP A 22 -13.24 -10.42 -44.93
CA ASP A 22 -13.71 -11.80 -44.68
C ASP A 22 -13.07 -12.45 -43.44
N ARG A 23 -11.84 -12.06 -43.08
CA ARG A 23 -11.17 -12.52 -41.84
C ARG A 23 -11.69 -11.80 -40.60
N VAL A 24 -12.03 -10.52 -40.71
CA VAL A 24 -12.66 -9.75 -39.63
C VAL A 24 -14.10 -10.23 -39.42
N ASN A 25 -14.88 -10.48 -40.48
CA ASN A 25 -16.25 -11.02 -40.36
C ASN A 25 -16.31 -12.46 -39.83
N LYS A 26 -15.32 -13.31 -40.13
CA LYS A 26 -15.23 -14.66 -39.52
C LYS A 26 -14.78 -14.64 -38.06
N THR A 27 -14.07 -13.60 -37.63
CA THR A 27 -13.62 -13.46 -36.23
C THR A 27 -14.70 -12.84 -35.35
N ILE A 28 -15.65 -12.09 -35.92
CA ILE A 28 -16.77 -11.46 -35.19
C ILE A 28 -17.98 -12.40 -35.00
N ARG A 29 -18.08 -13.52 -35.74
CA ARG A 29 -19.23 -14.45 -35.68
C ARG A 29 -19.15 -15.63 -34.69
N ARG A 30 -18.19 -15.64 -33.76
CA ARG A 30 -18.22 -16.56 -32.60
C ARG A 30 -18.58 -15.79 -31.33
N GLU A 31 -19.81 -15.29 -31.31
CA GLU A 31 -20.45 -14.78 -30.09
C GLU A 31 -20.80 -15.95 -29.17
N THR A 32 -20.03 -16.13 -28.10
CA THR A 32 -20.53 -16.70 -26.84
C THR A 32 -21.51 -15.70 -26.21
N PRO A 33 -22.66 -16.15 -25.67
CA PRO A 33 -23.74 -15.24 -25.29
C PRO A 33 -23.36 -14.38 -24.08
N LEU A 34 -23.47 -13.06 -24.25
CA LEU A 34 -23.51 -12.05 -23.19
C LEU A 34 -24.77 -12.27 -22.32
N LYS A 35 -24.70 -13.24 -21.41
CA LYS A 35 -25.62 -13.38 -20.27
C LYS A 35 -24.81 -13.80 -19.05
N ASN A 36 -24.41 -12.81 -18.25
CA ASN A 36 -24.23 -12.84 -16.78
C ASN A 36 -23.15 -11.85 -16.32
N ILE A 37 -23.48 -10.56 -16.33
CA ILE A 37 -22.93 -9.63 -15.34
C ILE A 37 -23.80 -9.82 -14.09
N ARG A 38 -23.46 -10.80 -13.26
CA ARG A 38 -24.13 -11.07 -11.98
C ARG A 38 -23.12 -10.87 -10.87
N PHE A 39 -23.51 -10.04 -9.91
CA PHE A 39 -22.77 -9.61 -8.73
C PHE A 39 -21.80 -10.64 -8.14
N ASP A 40 -20.61 -10.15 -7.82
CA ASP A 40 -19.40 -10.86 -7.41
C ASP A 40 -19.44 -11.32 -5.93
N ILE A 41 -20.42 -12.15 -5.59
CA ILE A 41 -20.54 -12.77 -4.24
C ILE A 41 -20.58 -14.32 -4.33
N HIS A 42 -20.92 -14.89 -5.50
CA HIS A 42 -21.15 -16.34 -5.62
C HIS A 42 -19.90 -17.18 -5.96
N ARG A 43 -18.82 -16.60 -6.50
CA ARG A 43 -17.62 -17.36 -6.92
C ARG A 43 -16.70 -17.80 -5.78
N GLY A 44 -16.82 -17.19 -4.60
CA GLY A 44 -16.15 -17.69 -3.40
C GLY A 44 -16.67 -19.06 -2.95
N SER A 45 -17.94 -19.38 -3.23
CA SER A 45 -18.61 -20.61 -2.74
C SER A 45 -18.23 -21.89 -3.48
N GLN A 46 -17.83 -21.79 -4.76
CA GLN A 46 -17.47 -22.98 -5.55
C GLN A 46 -16.04 -23.43 -5.29
N ASN A 47 -15.11 -22.49 -5.06
CA ASN A 47 -13.79 -22.83 -4.50
C ASN A 47 -13.92 -23.39 -3.08
N LEU A 48 -14.89 -22.94 -2.28
CA LEU A 48 -15.15 -23.44 -0.92
C LEU A 48 -15.61 -24.90 -0.90
N THR A 49 -16.39 -25.37 -1.87
CA THR A 49 -16.89 -26.76 -1.88
C THR A 49 -15.88 -27.77 -2.41
N GLN A 50 -14.97 -27.36 -3.31
CA GLN A 50 -13.82 -28.19 -3.69
C GLN A 50 -12.76 -28.25 -2.58
N LEU A 51 -12.45 -27.13 -1.92
CA LEU A 51 -11.52 -27.10 -0.76
C LEU A 51 -12.02 -27.88 0.46
N TRP A 52 -13.35 -27.99 0.65
CA TRP A 52 -13.93 -28.77 1.74
C TRP A 52 -13.98 -30.28 1.44
N ARG A 53 -13.96 -30.67 0.16
CA ARG A 53 -13.95 -32.08 -0.28
C ARG A 53 -12.55 -32.70 -0.34
N SER A 54 -11.50 -31.93 -0.61
CA SER A 54 -10.11 -32.39 -0.45
C SER A 54 -9.67 -32.26 1.01
N GLY A 55 -10.38 -32.95 1.89
CA GLY A 55 -10.03 -33.02 3.30
C GLY A 55 -8.85 -33.95 3.50
N GLU A 56 -7.63 -33.42 3.59
CA GLU A 56 -6.61 -33.92 4.53
C GLU A 56 -5.47 -32.91 4.75
N LYS A 57 -5.28 -32.55 6.04
CA LYS A 57 -4.05 -31.99 6.65
C LYS A 57 -3.51 -30.62 6.16
N LEU A 58 -4.31 -29.56 6.28
CA LEU A 58 -3.79 -28.17 6.44
C LEU A 58 -4.26 -27.55 7.76
N LYS A 59 -3.91 -28.17 8.90
CA LYS A 59 -4.27 -27.64 10.23
C LYS A 59 -3.46 -26.39 10.59
N GLY A 60 -4.18 -25.32 10.93
CA GLY A 60 -3.77 -24.29 11.90
C GLY A 60 -3.21 -22.97 11.35
N LYS A 61 -2.29 -22.99 10.36
CA LYS A 61 -1.60 -21.77 9.91
C LYS A 61 -2.17 -21.13 8.64
N GLY A 62 -2.61 -21.91 7.65
CA GLY A 62 -3.22 -21.39 6.41
C GLY A 62 -4.55 -20.69 6.66
N ILE A 63 -5.37 -21.22 7.58
CA ILE A 63 -6.61 -20.57 8.05
C ILE A 63 -6.33 -19.26 8.79
N LYS A 64 -5.26 -19.17 9.59
CA LYS A 64 -4.88 -17.91 10.24
C LYS A 64 -4.44 -16.86 9.21
N PHE A 65 -3.67 -17.26 8.19
CA PHE A 65 -3.30 -16.37 7.08
C PHE A 65 -4.54 -15.92 6.30
N PHE A 66 -5.49 -16.82 6.02
CA PHE A 66 -6.74 -16.51 5.34
C PHE A 66 -7.70 -15.64 6.16
N LEU A 67 -7.86 -15.91 7.47
CA LEU A 67 -8.65 -15.08 8.39
C LEU A 67 -8.01 -13.71 8.57
N LYS A 68 -6.69 -13.64 8.70
CA LYS A 68 -5.95 -12.37 8.73
C LYS A 68 -6.13 -11.61 7.41
N ARG A 69 -6.12 -12.30 6.26
CA ARG A 69 -6.42 -11.75 4.94
C ARG A 69 -7.84 -11.21 4.84
N LEU A 70 -8.82 -11.97 5.32
CA LEU A 70 -10.23 -11.58 5.26
C LEU A 70 -10.50 -10.40 6.20
N TRP A 71 -9.98 -10.47 7.43
CA TRP A 71 -10.02 -9.39 8.40
C TRP A 71 -9.34 -8.13 7.87
N TYR A 72 -8.12 -8.26 7.31
CA TYR A 72 -7.38 -7.15 6.70
C TYR A 72 -8.20 -6.53 5.56
N ARG A 73 -8.75 -7.32 4.63
CA ARG A 73 -9.62 -6.83 3.54
C ARG A 73 -10.86 -6.09 4.07
N PHE A 74 -11.48 -6.56 5.14
CA PHE A 74 -12.62 -5.87 5.77
C PHE A 74 -12.20 -4.58 6.47
N THR A 75 -11.12 -4.58 7.25
CA THR A 75 -10.60 -3.37 7.90
C THR A 75 -10.04 -2.34 6.92
N ILE A 76 -9.68 -2.75 5.70
CA ILE A 76 -9.28 -1.82 4.63
C ILE A 76 -10.48 -1.13 3.99
N ASN A 77 -11.67 -1.72 4.07
CA ASN A 77 -12.84 -1.15 3.42
C ASN A 77 -13.35 0.08 4.20
N TYR A 78 -13.45 1.22 3.51
CA TYR A 78 -13.91 2.49 4.05
C TYR A 78 -15.26 2.39 4.78
N TRP A 79 -16.13 1.49 4.31
CA TRP A 79 -17.51 1.34 4.81
C TRP A 79 -17.66 0.40 5.98
N PHE A 80 -16.62 -0.37 6.35
CA PHE A 80 -16.75 -1.40 7.36
C PHE A 80 -17.00 -0.83 8.77
N LEU A 81 -16.17 0.13 9.21
CA LEU A 81 -16.35 0.77 10.51
C LEU A 81 -17.64 1.60 10.60
N PRO A 82 -18.01 2.43 9.60
CA PRO A 82 -19.32 3.09 9.59
C PRO A 82 -20.47 2.10 9.70
N ALA A 83 -20.48 1.01 8.92
CA ALA A 83 -21.53 0.01 8.96
C ALA A 83 -21.67 -0.65 10.35
N LEU A 84 -20.54 -0.90 11.04
CA LEU A 84 -20.54 -1.41 12.41
C LEU A 84 -21.15 -0.40 13.40
N ILE A 85 -20.82 0.89 13.26
CA ILE A 85 -21.38 1.96 14.11
C ILE A 85 -22.88 2.12 13.86
N LEU A 86 -23.33 2.05 12.59
CA LEU A 86 -24.76 2.05 12.24
C LEU A 86 -25.49 0.86 12.88
N LEU A 87 -24.93 -0.35 12.78
CA LEU A 87 -25.49 -1.53 13.41
C LEU A 87 -25.58 -1.35 14.93
N GLY A 88 -24.56 -0.75 15.54
CA GLY A 88 -24.57 -0.35 16.96
C GLY A 88 -25.73 0.60 17.29
N ALA A 89 -25.99 1.62 16.47
CA ALA A 89 -27.11 2.54 16.68
C ALA A 89 -28.48 1.87 16.49
N VAL A 90 -28.61 0.94 15.56
CA VAL A 90 -29.83 0.13 15.41
C VAL A 90 -30.07 -0.68 16.69
N LEU A 91 -29.06 -1.41 17.18
CA LEU A 91 -29.17 -2.17 18.43
C LEU A 91 -29.47 -1.26 19.63
N LEU A 92 -28.81 -0.11 19.71
CA LEU A 92 -29.04 0.89 20.75
C LEU A 92 -30.50 1.40 20.72
N SER A 93 -31.06 1.64 19.54
CA SER A 93 -32.46 2.09 19.41
C SER A 93 -33.45 1.04 19.90
N PHE A 94 -33.24 -0.24 19.57
CA PHE A 94 -34.09 -1.32 20.08
C PHE A 94 -33.93 -1.48 21.59
N LEU A 95 -32.71 -1.34 22.10
CA LEU A 95 -32.43 -1.44 23.54
C LEU A 95 -33.09 -0.29 24.32
N THR A 96 -32.95 0.96 23.88
CA THR A 96 -33.57 2.11 24.57
C THR A 96 -35.08 2.03 24.54
N LEU A 97 -35.67 1.63 23.41
CA LEU A 97 -37.12 1.41 23.29
C LEU A 97 -37.60 0.24 24.18
N PHE A 98 -36.85 -0.86 24.24
CA PHE A 98 -37.20 -2.00 25.09
C PHE A 98 -37.19 -1.62 26.58
N ILE A 99 -36.18 -0.85 27.01
CA ILE A 99 -36.09 -0.34 28.39
C ILE A 99 -37.22 0.64 28.68
N ASP A 100 -37.48 1.58 27.76
CA ASP A 100 -38.58 2.54 27.86
C ASP A 100 -39.93 1.79 28.01
N ASP A 101 -40.22 0.79 27.17
CA ASP A 101 -41.45 -0.03 27.24
C ASP A 101 -41.55 -0.81 28.56
N ARG A 102 -40.42 -1.29 29.12
CA ARG A 102 -40.41 -2.17 30.30
C ARG A 102 -40.50 -1.43 31.65
N TYR A 103 -39.82 -0.29 31.77
CA TYR A 103 -39.70 0.46 33.02
C TYR A 103 -40.55 1.75 33.05
N GLY A 104 -41.12 2.15 31.91
CA GLY A 104 -41.89 3.37 31.78
C GLY A 104 -41.05 4.64 32.02
N SER A 105 -41.73 5.79 32.11
CA SER A 105 -41.07 7.10 32.26
C SER A 105 -40.90 7.57 33.71
N GLY A 106 -41.24 6.75 34.71
CA GLY A 106 -41.27 7.15 36.13
C GLY A 106 -39.91 7.51 36.75
N TRP A 107 -38.80 7.15 36.12
CA TRP A 107 -37.46 7.59 36.52
C TRP A 107 -37.12 8.97 35.94
N ALA A 108 -37.68 9.33 34.79
CA ALA A 108 -37.42 10.59 34.09
C ALA A 108 -38.22 11.77 34.66
N THR A 109 -39.32 11.52 35.39
CA THR A 109 -40.12 12.55 36.08
C THR A 109 -39.32 13.31 37.15
N GLN A 110 -38.23 12.73 37.67
CA GLN A 110 -37.31 13.41 38.58
C GLN A 110 -36.46 14.49 37.89
N TRP A 111 -36.29 14.43 36.57
CA TRP A 111 -35.41 15.29 35.77
C TRP A 111 -36.25 16.20 34.85
N ARG A 112 -36.94 17.18 35.44
CA ARG A 112 -37.92 18.07 34.77
C ARG A 112 -37.42 18.79 33.51
N TRP A 113 -36.12 19.03 33.39
CA TRP A 113 -35.47 19.68 32.25
C TRP A 113 -35.37 18.79 30.99
N ILE A 114 -35.41 17.46 31.14
CA ILE A 114 -35.31 16.51 30.03
C ILE A 114 -36.69 15.90 29.67
N TYR A 115 -37.63 15.93 30.63
CA TYR A 115 -38.95 15.37 30.45
C TYR A 115 -39.88 16.29 29.65
N SER A 116 -39.95 16.07 28.33
CA SER A 116 -41.01 16.65 27.48
C SER A 116 -42.33 15.91 27.69
N HIS A 117 -43.36 16.62 28.15
CA HIS A 117 -44.69 16.04 28.38
C HIS A 117 -45.47 15.82 27.06
N GLU A 118 -45.00 16.39 25.94
CA GLU A 118 -45.74 16.42 24.69
C GLU A 118 -45.04 15.62 23.57
N PRO A 119 -45.69 14.60 22.97
CA PRO A 119 -45.15 13.83 21.85
C PRO A 119 -44.77 14.69 20.64
N ALA A 120 -45.48 15.79 20.41
CA ALA A 120 -45.19 16.73 19.33
C ALA A 120 -43.79 17.37 19.49
N GLY A 121 -43.43 17.80 20.71
CA GLY A 121 -42.11 18.37 21.01
C GLY A 121 -40.98 17.36 20.80
N ALA A 122 -41.16 16.12 21.26
CA ALA A 122 -40.19 15.04 21.05
C ALA A 122 -39.99 14.74 19.55
N ARG A 123 -41.08 14.67 18.77
CA ARG A 123 -41.01 14.47 17.31
C ARG A 123 -40.30 15.62 16.61
N ALA A 124 -40.61 16.87 16.96
CA ALA A 124 -39.96 18.05 16.39
C ALA A 124 -38.45 18.05 16.67
N MET A 125 -38.06 17.75 17.92
CA MET A 125 -36.65 17.69 18.31
C MET A 125 -35.90 16.57 17.57
N LEU A 126 -36.43 15.33 17.57
CA LEU A 126 -35.82 14.21 16.85
C LEU A 126 -35.73 14.48 15.34
N SER A 127 -36.73 15.13 14.75
CA SER A 127 -36.72 15.50 13.33
C SER A 127 -35.66 16.56 13.03
N THR A 128 -35.48 17.52 13.94
CA THR A 128 -34.46 18.58 13.83
C THR A 128 -33.05 17.99 13.97
N VAL A 129 -32.85 17.09 14.94
CA VAL A 129 -31.58 16.37 15.10
C VAL A 129 -31.31 15.49 13.89
N ALA A 130 -32.28 14.70 13.42
CA ALA A 130 -32.11 13.88 12.23
C ALA A 130 -31.75 14.71 10.98
N GLY A 131 -32.50 15.79 10.71
CA GLY A 131 -32.26 16.68 9.58
C GLY A 131 -30.91 17.39 9.63
N SER A 132 -30.48 17.84 10.81
CA SER A 132 -29.16 18.45 10.98
C SER A 132 -28.03 17.42 10.79
N MET A 133 -28.17 16.21 11.34
CA MET A 133 -27.13 15.16 11.22
C MET A 133 -26.94 14.66 9.80
N ILE A 134 -28.00 14.48 9.01
CA ILE A 134 -27.85 14.08 7.59
C ILE A 134 -27.18 15.19 6.76
N THR A 135 -27.48 16.45 7.07
CA THR A 135 -26.86 17.62 6.42
C THR A 135 -25.37 17.70 6.75
N VAL A 136 -25.01 17.58 8.03
CA VAL A 136 -23.61 17.55 8.47
C VAL A 136 -22.84 16.38 7.86
N ALA A 137 -23.45 15.19 7.80
CA ALA A 137 -22.85 14.04 7.12
C ALA A 137 -22.54 14.33 5.64
N GLY A 138 -23.45 15.00 4.93
CA GLY A 138 -23.25 15.44 3.54
C GLY A 138 -22.10 16.45 3.38
N VAL A 139 -21.99 17.42 4.29
CA VAL A 139 -20.87 18.38 4.31
C VAL A 139 -19.54 17.67 4.56
N VAL A 140 -19.48 16.80 5.56
CA VAL A 140 -18.29 16.00 5.90
C VAL A 140 -17.84 15.14 4.73
N PHE A 141 -18.79 14.46 4.07
CA PHE A 141 -18.51 13.66 2.87
C PHE A 141 -17.96 14.51 1.73
N SER A 142 -18.55 15.69 1.51
CA SER A 142 -18.09 16.63 0.48
C SER A 142 -16.67 17.13 0.75
N ILE A 143 -16.37 17.54 1.99
CA ILE A 143 -15.02 17.92 2.41
C ILE A 143 -14.05 16.75 2.23
N THR A 144 -14.46 15.52 2.59
CA THR A 144 -13.61 14.32 2.42
C THR A 144 -13.22 14.11 0.97
N ILE A 145 -14.14 14.26 0.02
CA ILE A 145 -13.86 14.14 -1.43
C ILE A 145 -12.93 15.25 -1.91
N VAL A 146 -13.14 16.49 -1.46
CA VAL A 146 -12.27 17.63 -1.81
C VAL A 146 -10.85 17.37 -1.31
N VAL A 147 -10.71 16.94 -0.06
CA VAL A 147 -9.42 16.57 0.54
C VAL A 147 -8.76 15.42 -0.23
N LEU A 148 -9.53 14.39 -0.62
CA LEU A 148 -9.04 13.27 -1.41
C LEU A 148 -8.47 13.73 -2.77
N THR A 149 -9.17 14.68 -3.40
CA THR A 149 -8.78 15.25 -4.69
C THR A 149 -7.51 16.09 -4.56
N LEU A 150 -7.44 16.95 -3.54
CA LEU A 150 -6.24 17.73 -3.22
C LEU A 150 -5.04 16.82 -2.95
N ALA A 151 -5.22 15.78 -2.12
CA ALA A 151 -4.19 14.81 -1.82
C ALA A 151 -3.71 14.03 -3.05
N SER A 152 -4.63 13.60 -3.92
CA SER A 152 -4.31 12.94 -5.19
C SER A 152 -3.42 13.82 -6.08
N ASN A 153 -3.75 15.11 -6.15
CA ASN A 153 -3.01 16.09 -6.94
C ASN A 153 -1.64 16.38 -6.33
N GLN A 154 -1.57 16.57 -5.02
CA GLN A 154 -0.35 16.98 -4.33
C GLN A 154 0.63 15.82 -4.10
N PHE A 155 0.15 14.64 -3.73
CA PHE A 155 1.00 13.53 -3.25
C PHE A 155 1.04 12.33 -4.19
N GLY A 156 -0.02 12.12 -4.95
CA GLY A 156 -0.13 11.02 -5.91
C GLY A 156 -1.18 9.98 -5.59
N PRO A 157 -1.74 9.33 -6.62
CA PRO A 157 -2.83 8.38 -6.48
C PRO A 157 -2.45 7.19 -5.60
N ARG A 158 -1.16 6.86 -5.51
CA ARG A 158 -0.68 5.74 -4.68
C ARG A 158 -0.78 6.02 -3.18
N LEU A 159 -0.90 7.28 -2.77
CA LEU A 159 -1.03 7.66 -1.36
C LEU A 159 -2.49 7.81 -0.93
N ILE A 160 -3.43 7.96 -1.88
CA ILE A 160 -4.90 8.00 -1.65
C ILE A 160 -5.39 6.83 -0.78
N ARG A 161 -4.82 5.63 -0.97
CA ARG A 161 -5.22 4.46 -0.17
C ARG A 161 -5.06 4.72 1.34
N ASN A 162 -4.01 5.42 1.75
CA ASN A 162 -3.79 5.77 3.15
C ASN A 162 -4.83 6.77 3.67
N PHE A 163 -5.37 7.63 2.80
CA PHE A 163 -6.48 8.54 3.14
C PHE A 163 -7.78 7.78 3.38
N MET A 164 -8.11 6.80 2.54
CA MET A 164 -9.33 5.98 2.69
C MET A 164 -9.27 5.03 3.90
N LEU A 165 -8.06 4.70 4.37
CA LEU A 165 -7.83 3.87 5.55
C LEU A 165 -7.90 4.64 6.87
N ASN A 166 -8.09 5.96 6.84
CA ASN A 166 -8.09 6.77 8.05
C ASN A 166 -9.36 6.52 8.88
N LYS A 167 -9.17 5.89 10.05
CA LYS A 167 -10.25 5.55 10.99
C LYS A 167 -11.00 6.79 11.51
N GLY A 168 -10.35 7.95 11.57
CA GLY A 168 -10.99 9.20 11.97
C GLY A 168 -12.12 9.58 11.02
N ASN A 169 -11.87 9.55 9.70
CA ASN A 169 -12.89 9.86 8.69
C ASN A 169 -14.06 8.85 8.74
N GLN A 170 -13.73 7.57 8.92
CA GLN A 170 -14.72 6.49 9.05
C GLN A 170 -15.58 6.65 10.31
N LEU A 171 -14.98 7.00 11.45
CA LEU A 171 -15.69 7.22 12.71
C LEU A 171 -16.64 8.41 12.61
N VAL A 172 -16.18 9.52 12.04
CA VAL A 172 -16.97 10.75 11.89
C VAL A 172 -18.20 10.49 11.02
N LEU A 173 -18.03 9.88 9.84
CA LEU A 173 -19.15 9.53 8.96
C LEU A 173 -20.11 8.53 9.63
N GLY A 174 -19.54 7.53 10.33
CA GLY A 174 -20.30 6.53 11.08
C GLY A 174 -21.18 7.15 12.15
N VAL A 175 -20.63 8.05 12.98
CA VAL A 175 -21.37 8.71 14.08
C VAL A 175 -22.51 9.57 13.56
N PHE A 176 -22.30 10.44 12.57
CA PHE A 176 -23.39 11.29 12.06
C PHE A 176 -24.53 10.47 11.44
N THR A 177 -24.16 9.49 10.61
CA THR A 177 -25.15 8.61 9.95
C THR A 177 -25.88 7.73 10.96
N ALA A 178 -25.19 7.27 12.02
CA ALA A 178 -25.77 6.48 13.09
C ALA A 178 -26.71 7.31 13.98
N THR A 179 -26.36 8.55 14.34
CA THR A 179 -27.25 9.47 15.09
C THR A 179 -28.50 9.79 14.28
N TYR A 180 -28.36 10.02 12.97
CA TYR A 180 -29.50 10.18 12.05
C TYR A 180 -30.41 8.96 12.05
N LEU A 181 -29.85 7.77 11.85
CA LEU A 181 -30.60 6.52 11.81
C LEU A 181 -31.29 6.22 13.15
N TYR A 182 -30.60 6.45 14.26
CA TYR A 182 -31.17 6.33 15.60
C TYR A 182 -32.41 7.21 15.75
N CYS A 183 -32.31 8.50 15.42
CA CYS A 183 -33.43 9.44 15.52
C CYS A 183 -34.61 9.01 14.63
N LEU A 184 -34.35 8.52 13.41
CA LEU A 184 -35.40 8.00 12.52
C LEU A 184 -36.11 6.76 13.08
N LEU A 185 -35.38 5.82 13.67
CA LEU A 185 -35.96 4.61 14.24
C LEU A 185 -36.85 4.94 15.45
N ILE A 186 -36.42 5.88 16.30
CA ILE A 186 -37.26 6.37 17.40
C ILE A 186 -38.49 7.12 16.85
N LEU A 187 -38.33 8.01 15.86
CA LEU A 187 -39.45 8.71 15.22
C LEU A 187 -40.50 7.74 14.65
N ARG A 188 -40.06 6.69 13.97
CA ARG A 188 -40.94 5.65 13.42
C ARG A 188 -41.80 5.01 14.52
N ARG A 189 -41.23 4.74 15.70
CA ARG A 189 -41.98 4.18 16.83
C ARG A 189 -43.02 5.15 17.39
N ILE A 190 -42.69 6.44 17.52
CA ILE A 190 -43.63 7.46 18.02
C ILE A 190 -44.77 7.71 17.01
N GLN A 191 -44.55 7.50 15.71
CA GLN A 191 -45.61 7.61 14.68
C GLN A 191 -46.51 6.37 14.59
N ALA A 192 -46.01 5.17 14.93
CA ALA A 192 -46.80 3.94 14.81
C ALA A 192 -47.86 3.76 15.92
N VAL A 193 -47.81 4.57 16.98
CA VAL A 193 -48.66 4.43 18.18
C VAL A 193 -49.55 5.66 18.30
N ASP A 194 -50.53 5.81 17.40
CA ASP A 194 -51.41 6.98 17.33
C ASP A 194 -52.36 7.15 18.55
N ASN A 195 -52.39 6.21 19.50
CA ASN A 195 -53.36 6.19 20.61
C ASN A 195 -52.75 6.11 22.02
N ILE A 196 -51.42 6.26 22.20
CA ILE A 196 -50.79 6.22 23.53
C ILE A 196 -49.89 7.44 23.73
N THR A 197 -50.10 8.18 24.81
CA THR A 197 -49.32 9.34 25.32
C THR A 197 -47.89 8.98 25.76
N PHE A 198 -47.34 7.88 25.27
CA PHE A 198 -46.04 7.37 25.71
C PHE A 198 -44.91 8.03 24.91
N VAL A 199 -44.16 8.92 25.57
CA VAL A 199 -42.92 9.50 25.04
C VAL A 199 -41.74 8.69 25.60
N PRO A 200 -40.93 8.02 24.76
CA PRO A 200 -39.78 7.22 25.21
C PRO A 200 -38.68 8.15 25.73
N SER A 201 -38.68 8.44 27.04
CA SER A 201 -37.81 9.44 27.65
C SER A 201 -36.33 9.05 27.57
N LEU A 202 -35.97 7.77 27.75
CA LEU A 202 -34.58 7.32 27.65
C LEU A 202 -34.06 7.52 26.23
N SER A 203 -34.89 7.17 25.24
CA SER A 203 -34.54 7.30 23.84
C SER A 203 -34.33 8.76 23.43
N LEU A 204 -35.14 9.69 23.99
CA LEU A 204 -34.97 11.12 23.77
C LEU A 204 -33.68 11.66 24.40
N VAL A 205 -33.38 11.28 25.65
CA VAL A 205 -32.12 11.66 26.33
C VAL A 205 -30.93 11.17 25.51
N THR A 206 -30.99 9.93 25.06
CA THR A 206 -29.94 9.30 24.26
C THR A 206 -29.75 10.04 22.93
N ALA A 207 -30.83 10.45 22.26
CA ALA A 207 -30.74 11.26 21.05
C ALA A 207 -30.03 12.61 21.29
N ILE A 208 -30.33 13.30 22.41
CA ILE A 208 -29.65 14.55 22.78
C ILE A 208 -28.16 14.31 23.03
N LEU A 209 -27.82 13.26 23.80
CA LEU A 209 -26.43 12.91 24.08
C LEU A 209 -25.67 12.58 22.78
N LEU A 210 -26.28 11.84 21.87
CA LEU A 210 -25.70 11.56 20.55
C LEU A 210 -25.54 12.83 19.71
N ALA A 211 -26.47 13.79 19.79
CA ALA A 211 -26.34 15.09 19.12
C ALA A 211 -25.17 15.92 19.67
N ILE A 212 -25.03 16.01 21.00
CA ILE A 212 -23.90 16.69 21.66
C ILE A 212 -22.58 16.01 21.29
N LEU A 213 -22.53 14.67 21.33
CA LEU A 213 -21.38 13.90 20.89
C LEU A 213 -21.04 14.19 19.42
N SER A 214 -22.05 14.32 18.56
CA SER A 214 -21.87 14.62 17.14
C SER A 214 -21.24 16.01 16.93
N ILE A 215 -21.56 17.01 17.76
CA ILE A 215 -20.88 18.32 17.75
C ILE A 215 -19.41 18.18 18.15
N ALA A 216 -19.10 17.43 19.20
CA ALA A 216 -17.71 17.19 19.61
C ALA A 216 -16.92 16.46 18.52
N VAL A 217 -17.54 15.47 17.86
CA VAL A 217 -16.96 14.73 16.73
C VAL A 217 -16.76 15.63 15.51
N LEU A 218 -17.62 16.63 15.28
CA LEU A 218 -17.44 17.63 14.23
C LEU A 218 -16.20 18.49 14.47
N ILE A 219 -16.03 19.00 15.70
CA ILE A 219 -14.86 19.80 16.09
C ILE A 219 -13.59 18.97 15.93
N TYR A 220 -13.62 17.71 16.40
CA TYR A 220 -12.55 16.74 16.16
C TYR A 220 -12.26 16.56 14.67
N TYR A 221 -13.28 16.41 13.83
CA TYR A 221 -13.11 16.20 12.39
C TYR A 221 -12.41 17.38 11.72
N ILE A 222 -12.78 18.62 12.06
CA ILE A 222 -12.16 19.83 11.51
C ILE A 222 -10.67 19.86 11.88
N HIS A 223 -10.33 19.62 13.14
CA HIS A 223 -8.94 19.55 13.59
C HIS A 223 -8.18 18.38 12.93
N HIS A 224 -8.82 17.21 12.82
CA HIS A 224 -8.23 16.01 12.24
C HIS A 224 -7.92 16.18 10.75
N VAL A 225 -8.85 16.72 9.97
CA VAL A 225 -8.63 16.96 8.53
C VAL A 225 -7.53 17.99 8.31
N THR A 226 -7.52 19.08 9.08
CA THR A 226 -6.51 20.15 8.92
C THR A 226 -5.11 19.69 9.29
N THR A 227 -4.96 18.89 10.36
CA THR A 227 -3.65 18.33 10.75
C THR A 227 -3.20 17.18 9.85
N PHE A 228 -4.13 16.32 9.41
CA PHE A 228 -3.82 15.17 8.56
C PHE A 228 -3.36 15.57 7.15
N MET A 229 -3.80 16.73 6.64
CA MET A 229 -3.35 17.25 5.35
C MET A 229 -1.88 17.68 5.31
N GLN A 230 -1.20 17.80 6.46
CA GLN A 230 0.21 18.13 6.48
C GLN A 230 1.03 17.02 5.80
N VAL A 231 1.82 17.40 4.79
CA VAL A 231 2.67 16.50 3.99
C VAL A 231 3.51 15.59 4.89
N GLU A 232 4.00 16.14 6.00
CA GLU A 232 4.79 15.46 7.01
C GLU A 232 4.09 14.24 7.60
N ASN A 233 2.78 14.29 7.86
CA ASN A 233 2.04 13.17 8.45
C ASN A 233 1.92 11.99 7.47
N VAL A 234 1.67 12.29 6.19
CA VAL A 234 1.63 11.28 5.13
C VAL A 234 3.02 10.66 4.93
N LEU A 235 4.06 11.49 4.85
CA LEU A 235 5.45 11.03 4.74
C LEU A 235 5.87 10.20 5.95
N ASN A 236 5.51 10.60 7.17
CA ASN A 236 5.79 9.85 8.39
C ASN A 236 5.04 8.51 8.41
N SER A 237 3.83 8.44 7.85
CA SER A 237 3.10 7.17 7.72
C SER A 237 3.81 6.21 6.76
N VAL A 238 4.14 6.67 5.56
CA VAL A 238 4.83 5.86 4.54
C VAL A 238 6.21 5.45 5.03
N SER A 239 6.94 6.37 5.67
CA SER A 239 8.24 6.10 6.26
C SER A 239 8.12 5.01 7.33
N ARG A 240 7.18 5.10 8.27
CA ARG A 240 6.99 4.06 9.29
C ARG A 240 6.65 2.70 8.69
N GLU A 241 5.83 2.66 7.65
CA GLU A 241 5.50 1.42 6.93
C GLU A 241 6.72 0.81 6.23
N LEU A 242 7.54 1.64 5.57
CA LEU A 242 8.81 1.22 4.98
C LEU A 242 9.78 0.69 6.05
N HIS A 243 9.95 1.40 7.17
CA HIS A 243 10.82 0.97 8.26
C HIS A 243 10.36 -0.37 8.84
N GLY A 244 9.07 -0.50 9.16
CA GLY A 244 8.52 -1.76 9.68
C GLY A 244 8.60 -2.91 8.68
N THR A 245 8.55 -2.65 7.37
CA THR A 245 8.75 -3.67 6.33
C THR A 245 10.21 -4.10 6.27
N LEU A 246 11.14 -3.15 6.26
CA LEU A 246 12.58 -3.43 6.28
C LEU A 246 12.98 -4.17 7.56
N GLU A 247 12.45 -3.80 8.73
CA GLU A 247 12.75 -4.49 9.98
C GLU A 247 12.27 -5.95 10.01
N ARG A 248 11.20 -6.28 9.28
CA ARG A 248 10.69 -7.65 9.17
C ARG A 248 11.44 -8.49 8.15
N LEU A 249 11.86 -7.88 7.05
CA LEU A 249 12.50 -8.57 5.93
C LEU A 249 14.02 -8.65 6.06
N PHE A 250 14.65 -7.59 6.56
CA PHE A 250 16.09 -7.50 6.79
C PHE A 250 16.41 -7.81 8.24
N THR A 251 17.10 -8.92 8.47
CA THR A 251 17.38 -9.45 9.81
C THR A 251 18.71 -8.94 10.36
N ASP A 252 18.82 -8.94 11.68
CA ASP A 252 20.09 -8.65 12.35
C ASP A 252 21.12 -9.75 12.10
N ARG A 253 22.40 -9.36 12.12
CA ARG A 253 23.53 -10.25 11.77
C ARG A 253 23.67 -11.44 12.71
N GLU A 254 23.48 -11.22 14.00
CA GLU A 254 23.62 -12.24 15.05
C GLU A 254 22.63 -13.39 14.88
N ASN A 255 21.50 -13.12 14.22
CA ASN A 255 20.44 -14.10 13.96
C ASN A 255 20.53 -14.73 12.57
N SER A 256 21.56 -14.38 11.77
CA SER A 256 21.69 -14.82 10.39
C SER A 256 22.64 -16.02 10.29
N SER A 257 22.06 -17.20 10.11
CA SER A 257 22.77 -18.41 9.67
C SER A 257 22.99 -18.45 8.15
N ALA A 258 22.83 -17.32 7.45
CA ALA A 258 23.00 -17.22 6.01
C ALA A 258 24.48 -17.27 5.62
N ASP A 259 24.94 -18.49 5.34
CA ASP A 259 26.10 -18.69 4.49
C ASP A 259 25.85 -18.05 3.12
N GLY A 260 26.93 -17.59 2.49
CA GLY A 260 26.89 -16.83 1.24
C GLY A 260 26.12 -17.53 0.10
N ARG A 261 25.85 -16.78 -0.98
CA ARG A 261 25.22 -17.25 -2.22
C ARG A 261 25.75 -18.62 -2.68
N GLU A 262 25.15 -19.72 -2.21
CA GLU A 262 25.20 -20.99 -2.93
C GLU A 262 24.19 -20.85 -4.07
N ILE A 263 24.69 -20.71 -5.30
CA ILE A 263 23.86 -20.83 -6.50
C ILE A 263 23.48 -22.31 -6.60
N THR A 264 22.41 -22.70 -5.90
CA THR A 264 21.83 -24.03 -6.07
C THR A 264 21.07 -24.02 -7.38
N THR A 265 21.53 -24.77 -8.37
CA THR A 265 20.79 -24.93 -9.62
C THR A 265 19.73 -26.00 -9.40
N ILE A 266 18.49 -25.80 -9.89
CA ILE A 266 17.45 -26.84 -9.76
C ILE A 266 17.93 -28.12 -10.45
N THR A 267 17.72 -29.26 -9.78
CA THR A 267 18.04 -30.57 -10.33
C THR A 267 17.10 -30.94 -11.48
N ALA A 268 17.65 -31.36 -12.62
CA ALA A 268 16.89 -31.81 -13.79
C ALA A 268 16.24 -33.20 -13.58
N PRO A 269 15.14 -33.52 -14.30
CA PRO A 269 14.40 -32.69 -15.26
C PRO A 269 13.68 -31.50 -14.59
N ILE A 270 13.37 -30.44 -15.33
CA ILE A 270 12.72 -29.23 -14.78
C ILE A 270 11.41 -28.99 -15.54
N CYS A 271 10.32 -28.78 -14.79
CA CYS A 271 9.05 -28.31 -15.33
C CYS A 271 8.81 -26.84 -14.98
N THR A 272 8.06 -26.13 -15.82
CA THR A 272 7.64 -24.75 -15.60
C THR A 272 6.22 -24.69 -15.05
N ILE A 273 5.96 -23.71 -14.19
CA ILE A 273 4.66 -23.53 -13.56
C ILE A 273 4.09 -22.17 -13.99
N PRO A 274 2.97 -22.14 -14.74
CA PRO A 274 2.34 -20.90 -15.15
C PRO A 274 1.51 -20.28 -14.01
N ILE A 275 1.37 -18.96 -14.04
CA ILE A 275 0.43 -18.23 -13.20
C ILE A 275 -0.99 -18.32 -13.80
N SER A 276 -1.99 -18.60 -12.96
CA SER A 276 -3.38 -18.80 -13.42
C SER A 276 -4.12 -17.50 -13.72
N GLN A 277 -3.68 -16.37 -13.15
CA GLN A 277 -4.38 -15.08 -13.24
C GLN A 277 -3.38 -13.91 -13.36
N SER A 278 -3.81 -12.83 -14.00
CA SER A 278 -3.01 -11.59 -14.09
C SER A 278 -3.14 -10.75 -12.83
N GLY A 279 -2.05 -10.11 -12.39
CA GLY A 279 -2.04 -9.24 -11.21
C GLY A 279 -0.65 -8.99 -10.65
N TYR A 280 -0.57 -8.16 -9.61
CA TYR A 280 0.65 -7.95 -8.83
C TYR A 280 0.81 -9.06 -7.79
N ILE A 281 2.02 -9.60 -7.65
CA ILE A 281 2.39 -10.42 -6.49
C ILE A 281 2.44 -9.49 -5.27
N GLN A 282 1.53 -9.67 -4.32
CA GLN A 282 1.44 -8.89 -3.08
C GLN A 282 2.25 -9.55 -1.95
N ALA A 283 2.19 -10.88 -1.87
CA ALA A 283 2.93 -11.66 -0.89
C ALA A 283 3.16 -13.10 -1.38
N VAL A 284 4.18 -13.75 -0.83
CA VAL A 284 4.56 -15.14 -1.04
C VAL A 284 4.52 -15.86 0.32
N ASP A 285 3.88 -17.03 0.36
CA ASP A 285 3.96 -17.95 1.51
C ASP A 285 5.13 -18.92 1.33
N HIS A 286 6.34 -18.46 1.65
CA HIS A 286 7.57 -19.25 1.56
C HIS A 286 7.49 -20.58 2.32
N GLN A 287 6.81 -20.62 3.49
CA GLN A 287 6.70 -21.85 4.29
C GLN A 287 5.84 -22.92 3.61
N SER A 288 4.78 -22.52 2.91
CA SER A 288 3.96 -23.46 2.15
C SER A 288 4.70 -23.97 0.91
N LEU A 289 5.48 -23.12 0.24
CA LEU A 289 6.32 -23.54 -0.90
C LEU A 289 7.45 -24.49 -0.50
N VAL A 290 8.14 -24.24 0.62
CA VAL A 290 9.18 -25.14 1.16
C VAL A 290 8.58 -26.52 1.48
N ARG A 291 7.40 -26.56 2.13
CA ARG A 291 6.71 -27.82 2.44
C ARG A 291 6.27 -28.57 1.20
N LEU A 292 5.75 -27.86 0.19
CA LEU A 292 5.38 -28.44 -1.09
C LEU A 292 6.57 -29.11 -1.77
N ALA A 293 7.71 -28.40 -1.84
CA ALA A 293 8.93 -28.93 -2.43
C ALA A 293 9.51 -30.11 -1.62
N TYR A 294 9.43 -30.08 -0.28
CA TYR A 294 9.81 -31.20 0.58
C TYR A 294 8.98 -32.46 0.30
N HIS A 295 7.65 -32.34 0.29
CA HIS A 295 6.74 -33.47 0.06
C HIS A 295 6.88 -34.09 -1.33
N ARG A 296 7.26 -33.29 -2.32
CA ARG A 296 7.52 -33.74 -3.69
C ARG A 296 8.99 -34.11 -3.93
N SER A 297 9.82 -34.14 -2.87
CA SER A 297 11.25 -34.47 -2.91
C SER A 297 12.05 -33.67 -3.96
N GLY A 298 11.72 -32.38 -4.12
CA GLY A 298 12.33 -31.52 -5.12
C GLY A 298 12.71 -30.14 -4.61
N GLN A 299 12.94 -29.24 -5.56
CA GLN A 299 13.37 -27.87 -5.42
C GLN A 299 12.47 -26.98 -6.29
N LEU A 300 12.01 -25.89 -5.71
CA LEU A 300 11.23 -24.86 -6.38
C LEU A 300 12.07 -23.59 -6.54
N GLU A 301 12.01 -22.92 -7.68
CA GLU A 301 12.61 -21.61 -7.89
C GLU A 301 11.51 -20.64 -8.31
N LEU A 302 11.34 -19.57 -7.54
CA LEU A 302 10.47 -18.46 -7.91
C LEU A 302 11.23 -17.52 -8.84
N LEU A 303 10.60 -17.17 -9.97
CA LEU A 303 11.20 -16.27 -10.96
C LEU A 303 10.85 -14.80 -10.70
N TYR A 304 9.84 -14.55 -9.86
CA TYR A 304 9.30 -13.22 -9.60
C TYR A 304 9.06 -13.02 -8.11
N ARG A 305 9.29 -11.79 -7.66
CA ARG A 305 9.14 -11.36 -6.27
C ARG A 305 7.88 -10.50 -6.06
N PRO A 306 7.44 -10.30 -4.80
CA PRO A 306 6.42 -9.29 -4.49
C PRO A 306 6.71 -7.93 -5.15
N GLY A 307 5.67 -7.31 -5.71
CA GLY A 307 5.76 -6.06 -6.47
C GLY A 307 5.74 -6.23 -8.00
N CYS A 308 6.04 -7.42 -8.51
CA CYS A 308 5.99 -7.72 -9.95
C CYS A 308 4.55 -7.90 -10.45
N TYR A 309 4.22 -7.35 -11.62
CA TYR A 309 2.97 -7.62 -12.33
C TYR A 309 3.16 -8.80 -13.28
N LEU A 310 2.27 -9.78 -13.20
CA LEU A 310 2.26 -10.96 -14.06
C LEU A 310 1.00 -11.01 -14.93
N VAL A 311 1.14 -11.61 -16.10
CA VAL A 311 0.05 -11.91 -17.02
C VAL A 311 -0.27 -13.40 -16.92
N ALA A 312 -1.56 -13.76 -16.89
CA ALA A 312 -2.00 -15.15 -16.89
C ALA A 312 -1.30 -15.97 -18.00
N GLY A 313 -0.80 -17.16 -17.63
CA GLY A 313 -0.01 -18.03 -18.50
C GLY A 313 1.50 -17.80 -18.45
N ALA A 314 1.99 -16.69 -17.88
CA ALA A 314 3.42 -16.49 -17.68
C ALA A 314 3.99 -17.49 -16.66
N THR A 315 5.18 -18.04 -16.94
CA THR A 315 5.88 -18.92 -16.00
C THR A 315 6.26 -18.18 -14.73
N VAL A 316 5.71 -18.54 -13.57
CA VAL A 316 6.03 -17.89 -12.29
C VAL A 316 7.09 -18.64 -11.49
N ALA A 317 7.19 -19.95 -11.69
CA ALA A 317 8.13 -20.80 -10.97
C ALA A 317 8.67 -21.93 -11.85
N ARG A 318 9.80 -22.50 -11.44
CA ARG A 318 10.37 -23.74 -11.97
C ARG A 318 10.45 -24.77 -10.86
N PHE A 319 10.21 -26.04 -11.17
CA PHE A 319 10.28 -27.13 -10.21
C PHE A 319 11.09 -28.30 -10.77
N GLY A 320 11.92 -28.93 -9.94
CA GLY A 320 12.68 -30.11 -10.32
C GLY A 320 13.15 -30.93 -9.11
N PRO A 321 13.43 -32.24 -9.27
CA PRO A 321 13.37 -32.99 -10.52
C PRO A 321 11.92 -33.34 -10.90
N CYS A 322 11.46 -32.87 -12.06
CA CYS A 322 10.12 -33.09 -12.59
C CYS A 322 10.09 -32.80 -14.09
N ALA A 323 9.55 -33.71 -14.90
CA ALA A 323 9.46 -33.53 -16.35
C ALA A 323 8.28 -32.64 -16.75
N GLU A 324 7.12 -32.83 -16.12
CA GLU A 324 5.88 -32.10 -16.41
C GLU A 324 5.17 -31.73 -15.11
N ALA A 325 4.64 -30.51 -15.06
CA ALA A 325 3.89 -30.04 -13.89
C ALA A 325 2.46 -30.62 -13.93
N ASP A 326 2.05 -31.32 -12.88
CA ASP A 326 0.65 -31.73 -12.70
C ASP A 326 -0.23 -30.55 -12.21
N ASP A 327 -1.54 -30.69 -12.37
CA ASP A 327 -2.51 -29.65 -11.97
C ASP A 327 -2.45 -29.33 -10.46
N GLU A 328 -2.08 -30.31 -9.64
CA GLU A 328 -1.96 -30.15 -8.19
C GLU A 328 -0.77 -29.25 -7.83
N LEU A 329 0.39 -29.45 -8.46
CA LEU A 329 1.58 -28.62 -8.29
C LEU A 329 1.30 -27.19 -8.76
N VAL A 330 0.68 -27.02 -9.94
CA VAL A 330 0.30 -25.70 -10.46
C VAL A 330 -0.64 -24.99 -9.49
N THR A 331 -1.67 -25.69 -8.99
CA THR A 331 -2.64 -25.13 -8.05
C THR A 331 -2.01 -24.78 -6.72
N ALA A 332 -1.13 -25.62 -6.18
CA ALA A 332 -0.46 -25.40 -4.91
C ALA A 332 0.47 -24.18 -4.95
N VAL A 333 1.27 -24.03 -6.02
CA VAL A 333 2.13 -22.86 -6.20
C VAL A 333 1.29 -21.59 -6.35
N ASN A 334 0.25 -21.60 -7.20
CA ASN A 334 -0.63 -20.44 -7.38
C ASN A 334 -1.34 -20.04 -6.07
N THR A 335 -1.71 -21.00 -5.23
CA THR A 335 -2.37 -20.74 -3.93
C THR A 335 -1.41 -20.12 -2.90
N ALA A 336 -0.12 -20.41 -3.00
CA ALA A 336 0.91 -19.83 -2.14
C ALA A 336 1.32 -18.40 -2.55
N LEU A 337 0.88 -17.94 -3.74
CA LEU A 337 1.11 -16.58 -4.24
C LEU A 337 -0.15 -15.74 -4.05
N LEU A 338 -0.05 -14.66 -3.27
CA LEU A 338 -1.14 -13.71 -3.12
C LEU A 338 -1.08 -12.70 -4.27
N LEU A 339 -2.02 -12.79 -5.21
CA LEU A 339 -2.19 -11.80 -6.28
C LEU A 339 -3.22 -10.73 -5.92
N GLY A 340 -3.02 -9.51 -6.43
CA GLY A 340 -4.00 -8.43 -6.37
C GLY A 340 -3.88 -7.41 -7.49
N SER A 341 -4.88 -6.52 -7.61
CA SER A 341 -4.93 -5.50 -8.66
C SER A 341 -3.92 -4.37 -8.46
N HIS A 342 -3.35 -4.24 -7.27
CA HIS A 342 -2.37 -3.22 -6.91
C HIS A 342 -1.25 -3.84 -6.07
N PRO A 343 -0.01 -3.31 -6.13
CA PRO A 343 1.06 -3.71 -5.23
C PRO A 343 0.75 -3.33 -3.76
N THR A 344 1.43 -3.99 -2.83
CA THR A 344 1.31 -3.76 -1.39
C THR A 344 2.68 -3.74 -0.74
N PRO A 345 2.92 -2.87 0.26
CA PRO A 345 4.21 -2.78 0.92
C PRO A 345 4.54 -3.97 1.84
N GLU A 346 3.58 -4.86 2.12
CA GLU A 346 3.73 -5.94 3.12
C GLU A 346 4.97 -6.82 2.94
N GLN A 347 5.34 -7.12 1.69
CA GLN A 347 6.59 -7.80 1.34
C GLN A 347 7.36 -7.09 0.20
N ASP A 348 7.00 -5.84 -0.11
CA ASP A 348 7.63 -5.04 -1.17
C ASP A 348 8.06 -3.66 -0.61
N PRO A 349 9.25 -3.56 0.02
CA PRO A 349 9.77 -2.27 0.46
C PRO A 349 10.10 -1.34 -0.71
N GLU A 350 10.33 -1.87 -1.93
CA GLU A 350 10.55 -1.05 -3.12
C GLU A 350 9.30 -0.23 -3.45
N PHE A 351 8.10 -0.77 -3.24
CA PHE A 351 6.84 -0.03 -3.39
C PHE A 351 6.78 1.21 -2.50
N ALA A 352 7.13 1.09 -1.21
CA ALA A 352 7.10 2.22 -0.28
C ALA A 352 8.17 3.27 -0.62
N VAL A 353 9.36 2.84 -1.08
CA VAL A 353 10.37 3.75 -1.65
C VAL A 353 9.82 4.51 -2.86
N ARG A 354 9.15 3.81 -3.80
CA ARG A 354 8.54 4.45 -4.97
C ARG A 354 7.45 5.45 -4.59
N GLN A 355 6.71 5.25 -3.50
CA GLN A 355 5.74 6.23 -3.00
C GLN A 355 6.44 7.51 -2.50
N LEU A 356 7.53 7.40 -1.73
CA LEU A 356 8.31 8.57 -1.29
C LEU A 356 8.94 9.32 -2.49
N VAL A 357 9.45 8.57 -3.46
CA VAL A 357 9.98 9.12 -4.71
C VAL A 357 8.90 9.85 -5.50
N GLU A 358 7.68 9.31 -5.57
CA GLU A 358 6.58 9.96 -6.28
C GLU A 358 6.26 11.33 -5.68
N VAL A 359 6.22 11.45 -4.35
CA VAL A 359 6.04 12.74 -3.66
C VAL A 359 7.19 13.70 -3.98
N ALA A 360 8.43 13.21 -3.87
CA ALA A 360 9.61 14.03 -4.14
C ALA A 360 9.65 14.54 -5.59
N VAL A 361 9.41 13.67 -6.58
CA VAL A 361 9.41 14.04 -8.00
C VAL A 361 8.30 15.03 -8.32
N ARG A 362 7.12 14.89 -7.70
CA ARG A 362 6.03 15.87 -7.83
C ARG A 362 6.39 17.22 -7.23
N ALA A 363 6.98 17.23 -6.04
CA ALA A 363 7.46 18.44 -5.41
C ALA A 363 8.50 19.16 -6.28
N LEU A 364 9.37 18.42 -6.97
CA LEU A 364 10.36 18.95 -7.92
C LEU A 364 9.78 19.34 -9.30
N SER A 365 8.50 19.09 -9.56
CA SER A 365 7.89 19.44 -10.84
C SER A 365 7.77 20.96 -11.00
N ARG A 366 7.82 21.46 -12.24
CA ARG A 366 7.74 22.90 -12.55
C ARG A 366 6.48 23.58 -12.01
N GLY A 367 5.39 22.84 -11.83
CA GLY A 367 4.11 23.37 -11.32
C GLY A 367 4.06 23.51 -9.79
N VAL A 368 4.89 22.79 -9.05
CA VAL A 368 4.94 22.84 -7.58
C VAL A 368 6.20 23.55 -7.10
N ASN A 369 7.36 23.11 -7.59
CA ASN A 369 8.69 23.66 -7.31
C ASN A 369 9.00 23.84 -5.80
N ASP A 370 8.77 22.78 -5.03
CA ASP A 370 9.05 22.71 -3.60
C ASP A 370 10.24 21.76 -3.30
N PRO A 371 11.49 22.27 -3.33
CA PRO A 371 12.67 21.47 -3.03
C PRO A 371 12.72 20.97 -1.58
N PHE A 372 12.12 21.68 -0.62
CA PHE A 372 12.20 21.31 0.79
C PHE A 372 11.40 20.03 1.10
N THR A 373 10.22 19.87 0.49
CA THR A 373 9.47 18.61 0.56
C THR A 373 10.26 17.47 -0.08
N ALA A 374 10.92 17.70 -1.22
CA ALA A 374 11.76 16.68 -1.85
C ALA A 374 12.96 16.28 -0.98
N MET A 375 13.63 17.25 -0.36
CA MET A 375 14.73 17.00 0.59
C MET A 375 14.27 16.20 1.81
N THR A 376 13.08 16.49 2.33
CA THR A 376 12.47 15.70 3.42
C THR A 376 12.25 14.24 2.99
N CYS A 377 11.76 14.01 1.77
CA CYS A 377 11.63 12.65 1.24
C CYS A 377 12.99 11.95 1.10
N ILE A 378 14.03 12.68 0.63
CA ILE A 378 15.40 12.16 0.53
C ILE A 378 15.91 11.70 1.90
N ASP A 379 15.67 12.48 2.97
CA ASP A 379 16.06 12.08 4.33
C ASP A 379 15.36 10.81 4.82
N ARG A 380 14.06 10.68 4.55
CA ARG A 380 13.30 9.47 4.92
C ARG A 380 13.79 8.23 4.16
N ILE A 381 14.05 8.39 2.87
CA ILE A 381 14.64 7.34 2.02
C ILE A 381 16.03 6.96 2.54
N ALA A 382 16.87 7.95 2.87
CA ALA A 382 18.22 7.71 3.36
C ALA A 382 18.22 6.95 4.68
N THR A 383 17.31 7.27 5.58
CA THR A 383 17.12 6.55 6.85
C THR A 383 16.73 5.09 6.59
N ALA A 384 15.79 4.84 5.68
CA ALA A 384 15.39 3.49 5.31
C ALA A 384 16.53 2.69 4.65
N LEU A 385 17.28 3.31 3.74
CA LEU A 385 18.44 2.68 3.11
C LEU A 385 19.56 2.42 4.12
N ALA A 386 19.75 3.25 5.14
CA ALA A 386 20.70 2.98 6.22
C ALA A 386 20.34 1.71 7.02
N ILE A 387 19.04 1.45 7.24
CA ILE A 387 18.57 0.20 7.86
C ILE A 387 18.89 -0.99 6.95
N ALA A 388 18.56 -0.91 5.66
CA ALA A 388 18.85 -1.96 4.70
C ALA A 388 20.36 -2.20 4.54
N ALA A 389 21.18 -1.14 4.57
CA ALA A 389 22.63 -1.18 4.42
C ALA A 389 23.35 -1.82 5.60
N SER A 390 22.77 -1.80 6.81
CA SER A 390 23.41 -2.31 8.03
C SER A 390 23.02 -3.75 8.37
N ARG A 391 21.95 -4.27 7.74
CA ARG A 391 21.33 -5.56 8.04
C ARG A 391 21.50 -6.60 6.93
N VAL A 392 21.22 -7.86 7.25
CA VAL A 392 21.28 -8.95 6.28
C VAL A 392 20.01 -8.93 5.43
N PRO A 393 20.11 -8.96 4.08
CA PRO A 393 18.94 -9.04 3.21
C PRO A 393 18.19 -10.38 3.40
N PRO A 394 16.94 -10.48 2.93
CA PRO A 394 16.23 -11.75 2.95
C PRO A 394 17.01 -12.87 2.25
N PRO A 395 16.89 -14.12 2.70
CA PRO A 395 17.63 -15.24 2.11
C PRO A 395 17.17 -15.50 0.67
N THR A 396 18.12 -15.92 -0.16
CA THR A 396 17.86 -16.36 -1.55
C THR A 396 17.53 -17.85 -1.63
N ALA A 397 17.72 -18.59 -0.54
CA ALA A 397 17.45 -20.01 -0.44
C ALA A 397 16.81 -20.33 0.91
N TYR A 398 15.72 -21.10 0.88
CA TYR A 398 15.03 -21.59 2.07
C TYR A 398 15.20 -23.11 2.17
N ARG A 399 15.57 -23.56 3.37
CA ARG A 399 15.90 -24.95 3.66
C ARG A 399 14.78 -25.64 4.43
N ASP A 400 14.68 -26.96 4.29
CA ASP A 400 13.83 -27.80 5.16
C ASP A 400 14.51 -28.06 6.51
N ASN A 401 13.86 -28.88 7.35
CA ASN A 401 14.39 -29.26 8.66
C ASN A 401 15.66 -30.12 8.57
N ASP A 402 15.92 -30.73 7.42
CA ASP A 402 17.10 -31.57 7.15
C ASP A 402 18.25 -30.73 6.56
N GLY A 403 18.08 -29.41 6.46
CA GLY A 403 19.08 -28.47 5.93
C GLY A 403 19.19 -28.44 4.41
N GLN A 404 18.30 -29.13 3.67
CA GLN A 404 18.32 -29.16 2.21
C GLN A 404 17.59 -27.96 1.62
N VAL A 405 18.15 -27.34 0.59
CA VAL A 405 17.50 -26.22 -0.12
C VAL A 405 16.26 -26.74 -0.84
N ARG A 406 15.10 -26.15 -0.54
CA ARG A 406 13.80 -26.50 -1.13
C ARG A 406 13.19 -25.38 -1.96
N LEU A 407 13.52 -24.14 -1.65
CA LEU A 407 12.99 -22.97 -2.35
C LEU A 407 14.14 -22.00 -2.64
N ILE A 408 14.29 -21.62 -3.89
CA ILE A 408 15.18 -20.57 -4.37
C ILE A 408 14.30 -19.35 -4.69
N ASP A 409 14.70 -18.19 -4.20
CA ASP A 409 13.99 -16.92 -4.37
C ASP A 409 14.97 -15.78 -4.68
N TYR A 410 14.45 -14.71 -5.28
CA TYR A 410 15.20 -13.51 -5.65
C TYR A 410 14.60 -12.30 -4.93
N PRO A 411 14.83 -12.15 -3.62
CA PRO A 411 14.29 -11.05 -2.85
C PRO A 411 14.83 -9.69 -3.30
N VAL A 412 14.18 -8.64 -2.85
CA VAL A 412 14.65 -7.27 -3.05
C VAL A 412 16.04 -7.07 -2.45
N THR A 413 16.96 -6.52 -3.26
CA THR A 413 18.32 -6.23 -2.82
C THR A 413 18.46 -4.76 -2.42
N PHE A 414 19.50 -4.44 -1.64
CA PHE A 414 19.86 -3.06 -1.36
C PHE A 414 20.05 -2.24 -2.65
N ALA A 415 20.69 -2.84 -3.66
CA ALA A 415 20.90 -2.21 -4.96
C ALA A 415 19.58 -1.86 -5.68
N ASP A 416 18.56 -2.71 -5.57
CA ASP A 416 17.23 -2.44 -6.13
C ASP A 416 16.58 -1.23 -5.44
N LEU A 417 16.66 -1.16 -4.10
CA LEU A 417 16.12 -0.05 -3.33
C LEU A 417 16.85 1.27 -3.65
N ALA A 418 18.19 1.25 -3.68
CA ALA A 418 18.99 2.41 -4.03
C ALA A 418 18.70 2.89 -5.46
N LYS A 419 18.57 1.97 -6.41
CA LYS A 419 18.22 2.28 -7.80
C LYS A 419 16.82 2.89 -7.91
N ALA A 420 15.83 2.31 -7.22
CA ALA A 420 14.45 2.79 -7.19
C ALA A 420 14.35 4.20 -6.59
N ALA A 421 15.18 4.51 -5.59
CA ALA A 421 15.29 5.83 -4.97
C ALA A 421 16.03 6.85 -5.85
N TYR A 422 17.33 6.65 -6.06
CA TYR A 422 18.23 7.68 -6.56
C TYR A 422 18.14 7.89 -8.07
N SER A 423 17.75 6.88 -8.86
CA SER A 423 17.64 7.04 -10.31
C SER A 423 16.60 8.09 -10.73
N PRO A 424 15.33 8.04 -10.27
CA PRO A 424 14.36 9.09 -10.57
C PRO A 424 14.72 10.43 -9.92
N LEU A 425 15.14 10.44 -8.66
CA LEU A 425 15.51 11.68 -7.97
C LEU A 425 16.65 12.43 -8.68
N ARG A 426 17.66 11.72 -9.17
CA ARG A 426 18.72 12.29 -10.02
C ARG A 426 18.16 12.86 -11.32
N ARG A 427 17.23 12.15 -11.97
CA ARG A 427 16.67 12.58 -13.27
C ARG A 427 15.86 13.85 -13.15
N TYR A 428 15.01 13.95 -12.13
CA TYR A 428 14.09 15.08 -11.95
C TYR A 428 14.68 16.22 -11.10
N GLY A 429 15.53 15.91 -10.12
CA GLY A 429 16.15 16.91 -9.24
C GLY A 429 17.52 17.44 -9.71
N GLY A 430 18.09 16.86 -10.76
CA GLY A 430 19.46 17.18 -11.21
C GLY A 430 19.68 18.62 -11.71
N GLU A 431 18.61 19.41 -11.89
CA GLU A 431 18.67 20.82 -12.28
C GLU A 431 18.71 21.78 -11.08
N GLN A 432 18.40 21.30 -9.87
CA GLN A 432 18.37 22.13 -8.67
C GLN A 432 19.57 21.80 -7.77
N ILE A 433 20.51 22.74 -7.65
CA ILE A 433 21.76 22.52 -6.92
C ILE A 433 21.53 22.06 -5.48
N THR A 434 20.59 22.69 -4.76
CA THR A 434 20.25 22.34 -3.37
C THR A 434 19.82 20.88 -3.23
N VAL A 435 19.06 20.36 -4.20
CA VAL A 435 18.58 18.96 -4.21
C VAL A 435 19.74 18.01 -4.52
N VAL A 436 20.60 18.38 -5.47
CA VAL A 436 21.80 17.60 -5.81
C VAL A 436 22.74 17.47 -4.61
N LEU A 437 23.01 18.57 -3.91
CA LEU A 437 23.82 18.57 -2.69
C LEU A 437 23.20 17.64 -1.65
N LYS A 438 21.89 17.74 -1.42
CA LYS A 438 21.17 16.85 -0.50
C LYS A 438 21.27 15.37 -0.88
N LEU A 439 21.19 15.04 -2.17
CA LEU A 439 21.36 13.66 -2.63
C LEU A 439 22.77 13.15 -2.33
N LEU A 440 23.82 13.92 -2.63
CA LEU A 440 25.21 13.55 -2.32
C LEU A 440 25.46 13.41 -0.83
N GLU A 441 24.91 14.33 -0.02
CA GLU A 441 24.97 14.25 1.44
C GLU A 441 24.30 12.98 1.96
N SER A 442 23.13 12.62 1.43
CA SER A 442 22.42 11.41 1.83
C SER A 442 23.24 10.15 1.54
N LEU A 443 23.88 10.08 0.38
CA LEU A 443 24.78 8.97 0.03
C LEU A 443 25.99 8.91 0.98
N ALA A 444 26.58 10.07 1.29
CA ALA A 444 27.70 10.17 2.22
C ALA A 444 27.34 9.75 3.66
N MET A 445 26.08 9.91 4.08
CA MET A 445 25.60 9.44 5.37
C MET A 445 25.40 7.91 5.42
N ILE A 446 24.95 7.30 4.32
CA ILE A 446 24.66 5.86 4.26
C ILE A 446 25.92 5.04 4.01
N LEU A 447 26.85 5.54 3.19
CA LEU A 447 28.03 4.80 2.74
C LEU A 447 28.81 4.14 3.90
N PRO A 448 29.13 4.83 5.02
CA PRO A 448 29.87 4.24 6.13
C PRO A 448 29.11 3.15 6.90
N LEU A 449 27.79 3.04 6.69
CA LEU A 449 26.92 2.06 7.35
C LEU A 449 26.80 0.76 6.55
N THR A 450 27.26 0.75 5.30
CA THR A 450 27.28 -0.45 4.46
C THR A 450 28.29 -1.48 5.00
N TYR A 451 27.98 -2.77 4.86
CA TYR A 451 28.91 -3.84 5.23
C TYR A 451 29.39 -4.68 4.06
N GLN A 452 28.63 -4.72 2.96
CA GLN A 452 29.07 -5.34 1.73
C GLN A 452 29.75 -4.31 0.85
N GLU A 453 30.92 -4.67 0.32
CA GLU A 453 31.62 -3.86 -0.68
C GLU A 453 30.74 -3.58 -1.90
N ARG A 454 29.88 -4.54 -2.28
CA ARG A 454 28.88 -4.36 -3.33
C ARG A 454 27.92 -3.20 -3.06
N ASP A 455 27.39 -3.11 -1.85
CA ASP A 455 26.40 -2.08 -1.49
C ASP A 455 27.07 -0.70 -1.38
N GLN A 456 28.29 -0.67 -0.85
CA GLN A 456 29.16 0.51 -0.87
C GLN A 456 29.35 1.03 -2.31
N GLN A 457 29.73 0.14 -3.22
CA GLN A 457 30.01 0.48 -4.62
C GLN A 457 28.76 1.02 -5.33
N VAL A 458 27.58 0.44 -5.07
CA VAL A 458 26.31 0.95 -5.60
C VAL A 458 26.04 2.41 -5.19
N LEU A 459 26.28 2.76 -3.91
CA LEU A 459 26.10 4.13 -3.44
C LEU A 459 27.10 5.09 -4.10
N TYR A 460 28.35 4.65 -4.22
CA TYR A 460 29.40 5.45 -4.86
C TYR A 460 29.07 5.72 -6.33
N GLU A 461 28.66 4.71 -7.09
CA GLU A 461 28.23 4.83 -8.48
C GLU A 461 27.05 5.80 -8.64
N HIS A 462 26.05 5.71 -7.77
CA HIS A 462 24.95 6.67 -7.77
C HIS A 462 25.43 8.10 -7.53
N GLY A 463 26.38 8.30 -6.62
CA GLY A 463 26.98 9.61 -6.33
C GLY A 463 27.77 10.17 -7.52
N THR A 464 28.56 9.34 -8.20
CA THR A 464 29.27 9.73 -9.42
C THR A 464 28.29 10.15 -10.51
N LEU A 465 27.24 9.36 -10.76
CA LEU A 465 26.24 9.71 -11.77
C LEU A 465 25.46 11.00 -11.44
N ILE A 466 25.25 11.29 -10.15
CA ILE A 466 24.62 12.55 -9.70
C ILE A 466 25.56 13.72 -9.94
N TYR A 467 26.82 13.59 -9.54
CA TYR A 467 27.86 14.61 -9.70
C TYR A 467 28.07 14.98 -11.17
N GLU A 468 28.29 13.99 -12.04
CA GLU A 468 28.55 14.20 -13.48
C GLU A 468 27.38 14.92 -14.17
N ARG A 469 26.14 14.54 -13.84
CA ARG A 469 24.94 15.15 -14.42
C ARG A 469 24.80 16.63 -14.04
N CYS A 470 25.11 16.97 -12.79
CA CYS A 470 25.01 18.35 -12.31
C CYS A 470 26.18 19.18 -12.83
N LEU A 471 27.41 18.66 -12.76
CA LEU A 471 28.62 19.37 -13.21
C LEU A 471 28.52 19.84 -14.66
N ALA A 472 27.89 19.06 -15.54
CA ALA A 472 27.68 19.42 -16.94
C ALA A 472 26.76 20.66 -17.15
N ARG A 473 26.10 21.15 -16.10
CA ARG A 473 25.08 22.21 -16.18
C ARG A 473 25.26 23.35 -15.18
N VAL A 474 26.15 23.22 -14.18
CA VAL A 474 26.38 24.28 -13.20
C VAL A 474 27.14 25.43 -13.85
N GLU A 475 26.54 26.62 -13.86
CA GLU A 475 27.13 27.84 -14.42
C GLU A 475 27.90 28.65 -13.36
N GLN A 476 27.42 28.65 -12.12
CA GLN A 476 27.98 29.48 -11.05
C GLN A 476 29.17 28.79 -10.35
N ASP A 477 30.30 29.50 -10.24
CA ASP A 477 31.53 28.97 -9.67
C ASP A 477 31.41 28.55 -8.19
N GLN A 478 30.58 29.26 -7.41
CA GLN A 478 30.37 28.94 -6.00
C GLN A 478 29.66 27.58 -5.85
N ASP A 479 28.56 27.39 -6.58
CA ASP A 479 27.81 26.13 -6.62
C ASP A 479 28.69 24.97 -7.09
N ARG A 480 29.56 25.23 -8.06
CA ARG A 480 30.54 24.23 -8.54
C ARG A 480 31.51 23.82 -7.44
N ARG A 481 32.01 24.77 -6.64
CA ARG A 481 32.92 24.47 -5.50
C ARG A 481 32.21 23.66 -4.42
N GLU A 482 30.95 23.97 -4.12
CA GLU A 482 30.14 23.23 -3.14
C GLU A 482 29.88 21.79 -3.60
N LEU A 483 29.50 21.63 -4.88
CA LEU A 483 29.30 20.33 -5.52
C LEU A 483 30.59 19.48 -5.48
N ASP A 484 31.72 20.06 -5.90
CA ASP A 484 33.03 19.41 -5.88
C ASP A 484 33.44 19.01 -4.46
N ASN A 485 33.14 19.84 -3.45
CA ASN A 485 33.44 19.53 -2.07
C ASN A 485 32.62 18.33 -1.56
N CYS A 486 31.31 18.31 -1.83
CA CYS A 486 30.44 17.19 -1.45
C CYS A 486 30.88 15.88 -2.11
N TYR A 487 31.17 15.91 -3.41
CA TYR A 487 31.65 14.72 -4.13
C TYR A 487 33.02 14.25 -3.63
N ARG A 488 33.93 15.18 -3.32
CA ARG A 488 35.24 14.86 -2.73
C ARG A 488 35.11 14.17 -1.37
N ILE A 489 34.15 14.60 -0.54
CA ILE A 489 33.85 13.95 0.74
C ILE A 489 33.36 12.53 0.49
N LEU A 490 32.40 12.35 -0.42
CA LEU A 490 31.88 11.02 -0.78
C LEU A 490 33.01 10.07 -1.24
N LYS A 491 33.90 10.55 -2.11
CA LYS A 491 35.08 9.79 -2.58
C LYS A 491 36.00 9.40 -1.43
N LYS A 492 36.34 10.35 -0.54
CA LYS A 492 37.19 10.05 0.63
C LYS A 492 36.56 9.03 1.57
N LEU A 493 35.25 9.10 1.77
CA LEU A 493 34.51 8.12 2.58
C LEU A 493 34.55 6.74 1.92
N ASN A 494 34.34 6.67 0.60
CA ASN A 494 34.45 5.44 -0.17
C ASN A 494 35.84 4.80 -0.02
N ASP A 495 36.90 5.58 -0.24
CA ASP A 495 38.28 5.08 -0.14
C ASP A 495 38.62 4.60 1.28
N ALA A 496 38.16 5.32 2.31
CA ALA A 496 38.37 4.95 3.71
C ALA A 496 37.59 3.69 4.11
N HIS A 497 36.33 3.59 3.70
CA HIS A 497 35.46 2.46 4.01
C HIS A 497 35.92 1.17 3.31
N HIS A 498 36.34 1.28 2.05
CA HIS A 498 36.92 0.16 1.31
C HIS A 498 38.18 -0.39 2.01
N ARG A 499 39.04 0.48 2.57
CA ARG A 499 40.20 0.06 3.36
C ARG A 499 39.81 -0.60 4.68
N MET A 500 38.71 -0.17 5.31
CA MET A 500 38.19 -0.79 6.53
C MET A 500 37.64 -2.19 6.25
N LEU A 501 36.85 -2.37 5.19
CA LEU A 501 36.34 -3.69 4.78
C LEU A 501 37.46 -4.68 4.44
N GLN A 502 38.59 -4.19 3.92
CA GLN A 502 39.79 -4.98 3.68
C GLN A 502 40.67 -5.23 4.92
N GLY A 503 40.22 -4.84 6.12
CA GLY A 503 40.95 -5.04 7.38
C GLY A 503 42.19 -4.16 7.55
N ARG A 504 42.36 -3.11 6.75
CA ARG A 504 43.58 -2.28 6.72
C ARG A 504 43.49 -0.98 7.53
N TRP A 505 42.37 -0.68 8.20
CA TRP A 505 42.12 0.63 8.84
C TRP A 505 41.45 0.54 10.22
N ASN A 506 41.92 1.36 11.18
CA ASN A 506 41.44 1.40 12.58
C ASN A 506 40.34 2.48 12.76
N CYS A 507 39.27 2.17 13.52
CA CYS A 507 38.02 2.94 13.61
C CYS A 507 38.13 4.38 14.17
N SER A 508 39.27 4.74 14.80
CA SER A 508 39.47 6.05 15.44
C SER A 508 39.53 7.25 14.47
N ASN A 509 39.65 7.00 13.16
CA ASN A 509 39.73 8.07 12.14
C ASN A 509 38.37 8.47 11.51
N LEU A 510 37.31 7.66 11.61
CA LEU A 510 35.99 8.00 11.08
C LEU A 510 35.38 9.20 11.82
N SER A 511 35.54 9.25 13.14
CA SER A 511 35.04 10.36 13.98
C SER A 511 35.64 11.72 13.61
N LYS A 512 36.89 11.76 13.13
CA LYS A 512 37.57 12.99 12.67
C LYS A 512 37.01 13.52 11.35
N ILE A 513 36.54 12.64 10.46
CA ILE A 513 35.88 13.03 9.20
C ILE A 513 34.46 13.56 9.50
N PHE A 514 33.72 12.90 10.38
CA PHE A 514 32.39 13.32 10.81
C PHE A 514 32.39 14.64 11.62
N ASN A 515 33.36 14.86 12.52
CA ASN A 515 33.40 16.06 13.36
C ASN A 515 33.72 17.36 12.61
N ARG A 516 34.26 17.30 11.39
CA ARG A 516 34.39 18.51 10.55
C ARG A 516 33.05 19.02 10.01
N LYS A 517 32.00 18.19 10.01
CA LYS A 517 30.65 18.55 9.55
C LYS A 517 29.81 19.32 10.59
N ARG A 518 30.26 19.41 11.86
CA ARG A 518 29.58 20.21 12.91
C ARG A 518 30.14 21.63 13.09
N ARG A 519 31.15 22.03 12.29
CA ARG A 519 31.80 23.35 12.37
C ARG A 519 31.76 24.16 11.06
N MET A 520 30.97 23.70 10.10
CA MET A 520 30.53 24.43 8.90
C MET A 520 29.02 24.28 8.82
#